data_AF-A0A945AVN3-F1
#
_entry.id   AF-A0A945AVN3-F1
#
_cell.length_a   1.000
_cell.length_b   1.000
_cell.length_c   1.000
_cell.angle_alpha   90.00
_cell.angle_beta   90.00
_cell.angle_gamma   90.00
#
_symmetry.space_group_name_H-M   'P 1'
#
loop_
_entity.id
_entity.type
_entity.pdbx_description
1 polymer ?
#
loop_
_entity_poly.entity_id
_entity_poly.type
_entity_poly.pdbx_seq_one_letter_code
_entity_poly.pdbx_strand_id
1 'polypeptide(L)'
;MISVFGSDIGDQEIEAAVECLRSQWLGFGKKVDDFEKAFASHLNLTNCLMVDSGSNALYMAVRLLDLAPDDEIIIPSFTWVSCAQAALLAGHQPIFCDVDPTTMN
;
A
#
# COMPACT_ATOMS: atom_id res chain seq x y z
N MET A 1 -5.44 19.53 23.44
CA MET A 1 -5.62 18.11 23.09
C MET A 1 -4.44 17.74 22.21
N ILE A 2 -3.61 16.77 22.61
CA ILE A 2 -2.50 16.30 21.79
C ILE A 2 -3.07 15.26 20.83
N SER A 3 -2.89 15.45 19.52
CA SER A 3 -3.34 14.46 18.54
C SER A 3 -2.40 13.26 18.54
N VAL A 4 -2.97 12.05 18.53
CA VAL A 4 -2.20 10.80 18.39
C VAL A 4 -1.87 10.52 16.93
N PHE A 5 -2.71 10.99 16.00
CA PHE A 5 -2.54 10.86 14.56
C PHE A 5 -2.70 12.22 13.88
N GLY A 6 -1.88 12.50 12.87
CA GLY A 6 -1.93 13.76 12.13
C GLY A 6 -1.04 13.69 10.90
N SER A 7 -1.29 14.59 9.96
CA SER A 7 -0.44 14.76 8.79
C SER A 7 0.51 15.93 9.03
N ASP A 8 1.78 15.75 8.70
CA ASP A 8 2.76 16.82 8.65
C ASP A 8 2.82 17.33 7.20
N ILE A 9 2.31 18.53 6.96
CA ILE A 9 2.12 19.10 5.62
C ILE A 9 2.74 20.49 5.63
N GLY A 10 3.76 20.70 4.81
CA GLY A 10 4.41 21.99 4.60
C GLY A 10 4.04 22.62 3.27
N ASP A 11 4.69 23.75 2.98
CA ASP A 11 4.47 24.50 1.73
C ASP A 11 4.84 23.69 0.48
N GLN A 12 5.79 22.74 0.60
CA GLN A 12 6.23 21.89 -0.51
C GLN A 12 5.12 20.94 -0.96
N GLU A 13 4.46 20.27 -0.03
CA GLU A 13 3.33 19.37 -0.32
C GLU A 13 2.15 20.15 -0.91
N ILE A 14 1.88 21.35 -0.38
CA ILE A 14 0.80 22.23 -0.86
C ILE A 14 1.07 22.68 -2.30
N GLU A 15 2.27 23.20 -2.59
CA GLU A 15 2.58 23.67 -3.95
C GLU A 15 2.57 22.51 -4.94
N ALA A 16 3.08 21.33 -4.56
CA ALA A 16 3.01 20.14 -5.42
C ALA A 16 1.55 19.75 -5.77
N ALA A 17 0.63 19.83 -4.81
CA ALA A 17 -0.79 19.59 -5.06
C ALA A 17 -1.40 20.68 -5.96
N VAL A 18 -1.05 21.95 -5.73
CA VAL A 18 -1.50 23.09 -6.55
C VAL A 18 -1.00 22.98 -7.99
N GLU A 19 0.24 22.54 -8.21
CA GLU A 19 0.77 22.28 -9.55
C GLU A 19 -0.06 21.24 -10.30
N CYS A 20 -0.43 20.13 -9.65
CA CYS A 20 -1.32 19.12 -10.24
C CYS A 20 -2.68 19.73 -10.60
N LEU A 21 -3.28 20.52 -9.69
CA LEU A 21 -4.54 21.22 -9.94
C LEU A 21 -4.45 22.19 -11.12
N ARG A 22 -3.39 23.01 -11.19
CA ARG A 22 -3.18 23.96 -12.28
C ARG A 22 -2.92 23.27 -13.62
N SER A 23 -2.26 22.11 -13.60
CA SER A 23 -2.00 21.32 -14.81
C SER A 23 -3.26 20.68 -15.42
N GLN A 24 -4.35 20.60 -14.63
CA GLN A 24 -5.60 19.93 -15.00
C GLN A 24 -5.43 18.43 -15.31
N TRP A 25 -4.32 17.82 -14.90
CA TRP A 25 -4.07 16.38 -14.99
C TRP A 25 -4.00 15.77 -13.59
N LEU A 26 -5.12 15.16 -13.16
CA LEU A 26 -5.28 14.62 -11.80
C LEU A 26 -5.18 13.10 -11.70
N GLY A 27 -5.02 12.41 -12.82
CA GLY A 27 -4.86 10.96 -12.87
C GLY A 27 -3.40 10.53 -12.91
N PHE A 28 -3.17 9.26 -13.27
CA PHE A 28 -1.84 8.72 -13.53
C PHE A 28 -1.15 9.53 -14.64
N GLY A 29 0.07 9.99 -14.38
CA GLY A 29 0.84 10.82 -15.30
C GLY A 29 2.21 11.13 -14.72
N LYS A 30 2.88 12.15 -15.26
CA LYS A 30 4.28 12.44 -14.96
C LYS A 30 4.63 12.47 -13.46
N LYS A 31 3.77 13.05 -12.61
CA LYS A 31 4.01 13.13 -11.17
C LYS A 31 4.02 11.74 -10.51
N VAL A 32 3.18 10.81 -10.99
CA VAL A 32 3.19 9.41 -10.54
C VAL A 32 4.45 8.70 -11.04
N ASP A 33 4.80 8.84 -12.32
CA ASP A 33 6.01 8.22 -12.89
C ASP A 33 7.29 8.68 -12.17
N ASP A 34 7.36 9.97 -11.84
CA ASP A 34 8.49 10.55 -11.11
C ASP A 34 8.54 10.01 -9.67
N PHE A 35 7.39 9.88 -9.00
CA PHE A 35 7.29 9.27 -7.68
C PHE A 35 7.72 7.80 -7.69
N GLU A 36 7.20 6.99 -8.61
CA GLU A 36 7.53 5.56 -8.71
C GLU A 36 9.03 5.34 -8.91
N LYS A 37 9.67 6.13 -9.78
CA LYS A 37 11.13 6.07 -9.99
C LYS A 37 11.92 6.48 -8.74
N ALA A 38 11.52 7.57 -8.10
CA ALA A 38 12.18 8.07 -6.89
C ALA A 38 12.03 7.06 -5.74
N PHE A 39 10.83 6.49 -5.57
CA PHE A 39 10.51 5.54 -4.51
C PHE A 39 11.18 4.18 -4.74
N ALA A 40 11.21 3.69 -5.98
CA ALA A 40 11.96 2.49 -6.35
C ALA A 40 13.46 2.66 -6.04
N SER A 41 14.05 3.80 -6.42
CA SER A 41 15.44 4.13 -6.10
C SER A 41 15.69 4.20 -4.59
N HIS A 42 14.80 4.85 -3.84
CA HIS A 42 14.90 4.98 -2.39
C HIS A 42 14.90 3.62 -1.67
N LEU A 43 14.13 2.65 -2.17
CA LEU A 43 14.02 1.30 -1.61
C LEU A 43 14.97 0.27 -2.26
N ASN A 44 15.81 0.69 -3.22
CA ASN A 44 16.65 -0.20 -4.03
C ASN A 44 15.84 -1.31 -4.76
N LEU A 45 14.66 -0.97 -5.26
CA LEU A 45 13.79 -1.86 -6.03
C LEU A 45 13.95 -1.61 -7.53
N THR A 46 13.79 -2.67 -8.33
CA THR A 46 13.78 -2.56 -9.79
C THR A 46 12.46 -1.96 -10.31
N ASN A 47 11.34 -2.27 -9.65
CA ASN A 47 10.01 -1.84 -10.05
C ASN A 47 9.22 -1.33 -8.84
N CYS A 48 8.42 -0.29 -9.04
CA CYS A 48 7.45 0.23 -8.08
C CYS A 48 6.19 0.63 -8.84
N LEU A 49 5.02 0.34 -8.28
CA LEU A 49 3.74 0.78 -8.83
C LEU A 49 2.95 1.49 -7.73
N MET A 50 2.55 2.73 -8.00
CA MET A 50 1.71 3.51 -7.10
C MET A 50 0.25 3.10 -7.26
N VAL A 51 -0.42 2.93 -6.13
CA VAL A 51 -1.87 2.67 -6.07
C VAL A 51 -2.53 3.64 -5.10
N ASP A 52 -3.85 3.64 -5.07
CA ASP A 52 -4.68 4.55 -4.28
C ASP A 52 -4.73 4.21 -2.78
N SER A 53 -4.38 2.99 -2.37
CA SER A 53 -4.33 2.60 -0.95
C SER A 53 -3.45 1.37 -0.68
N GLY A 54 -3.01 1.23 0.57
CA GLY A 54 -2.30 0.01 1.02
C GLY A 54 -3.14 -1.27 0.93
N SER A 55 -4.47 -1.17 1.11
CA SER A 55 -5.38 -2.32 0.92
C SER A 55 -5.39 -2.80 -0.52
N ASN A 56 -5.48 -1.88 -1.49
CA ASN A 56 -5.42 -2.22 -2.90
C ASN A 56 -4.03 -2.70 -3.30
N ALA A 57 -2.95 -2.18 -2.69
CA ALA A 57 -1.59 -2.69 -2.90
C ALA A 57 -1.49 -4.17 -2.52
N LEU A 58 -2.00 -4.54 -1.34
CA LEU A 58 -2.02 -5.94 -0.87
C LEU A 58 -2.87 -6.83 -1.78
N TYR A 59 -4.07 -6.39 -2.15
CA TYR A 59 -4.95 -7.15 -3.06
C TYR A 59 -4.27 -7.39 -4.42
N MET A 60 -3.69 -6.35 -5.02
CA MET A 60 -2.97 -6.46 -6.28
C MET A 60 -1.74 -7.37 -6.15
N ALA A 61 -1.01 -7.29 -5.04
CA ALA A 61 0.14 -8.16 -4.78
C ALA A 61 -0.28 -9.64 -4.78
N VAL A 62 -1.35 -10.00 -4.07
CA VAL A 62 -1.86 -11.38 -4.06
C VAL A 62 -2.29 -11.83 -5.46
N ARG A 63 -3.01 -10.97 -6.20
CA ARG A 63 -3.46 -11.28 -7.57
C ARG A 63 -2.30 -11.48 -8.56
N LEU A 64 -1.14 -10.85 -8.31
CA LEU A 64 0.05 -10.98 -9.15
C LEU A 64 0.90 -12.22 -8.83
N LEU A 65 0.66 -12.89 -7.69
CA LEU A 65 1.37 -14.12 -7.33
C LEU A 65 0.91 -15.35 -8.12
N ASP A 66 -0.20 -15.25 -8.87
CA ASP A 66 -0.75 -16.33 -9.70
C ASP A 66 -0.92 -17.66 -8.94
N LEU A 67 -1.45 -17.54 -7.72
CA LEU A 67 -1.74 -18.67 -6.84
C LEU A 67 -2.90 -19.51 -7.38
N ALA A 68 -2.93 -20.80 -7.01
CA ALA A 68 -4.03 -21.67 -7.41
C ALA A 68 -5.32 -21.27 -6.66
N PRO A 69 -6.50 -21.55 -7.24
CA PRO A 69 -7.77 -21.38 -6.53
C PRO A 69 -7.76 -22.10 -5.18
N ASP A 70 -8.32 -21.46 -4.16
CA ASP A 70 -8.40 -21.96 -2.79
C ASP A 70 -7.05 -22.16 -2.06
N ASP A 71 -5.93 -21.67 -2.62
CA ASP A 71 -4.65 -21.65 -1.89
C ASP A 71 -4.77 -20.90 -0.55
N GLU A 72 -4.00 -21.37 0.44
CA GLU A 72 -3.96 -20.81 1.78
C GLU A 72 -2.90 -19.71 1.91
N ILE A 73 -3.26 -18.61 2.57
CA ILE A 73 -2.35 -17.49 2.86
C ILE A 73 -2.26 -17.31 4.37
N ILE A 74 -1.06 -17.53 4.93
CA ILE A 74 -0.81 -17.38 6.36
C ILE A 74 -0.70 -15.91 6.72
N ILE A 75 -1.45 -15.46 7.73
CA ILE A 75 -1.54 -14.07 8.15
C ILE A 75 -1.48 -13.99 9.68
N PRO A 76 -0.69 -13.07 10.28
CA PRO A 76 -0.76 -12.82 11.71
C PRO A 76 -2.18 -12.44 12.14
N SER A 77 -2.70 -13.08 13.19
CA SER A 77 -4.02 -12.75 13.73
C SER A 77 -4.08 -11.32 14.30
N PHE A 78 -2.95 -10.81 14.77
CA PHE A 78 -2.78 -9.44 15.25
C PHE A 78 -2.17 -8.56 14.15
N THR A 79 -3.01 -8.02 13.26
CA THR A 79 -2.61 -7.12 12.16
C THR A 79 -3.80 -6.26 11.70
N TRP A 80 -3.60 -5.41 10.68
CA TRP A 80 -4.70 -4.66 10.05
C TRP A 80 -5.56 -5.57 9.17
N VAL A 81 -6.88 -5.38 9.22
CA VAL A 81 -7.88 -6.24 8.55
C VAL A 81 -7.67 -6.37 7.03
N SER A 82 -7.03 -5.38 6.39
CA SER A 82 -6.78 -5.39 4.95
C SER A 82 -5.94 -6.60 4.50
N CYS A 83 -5.09 -7.15 5.36
CA CYS A 83 -4.29 -8.33 5.05
C CYS A 83 -5.19 -9.54 4.74
N ALA A 84 -6.15 -9.84 5.62
CA ALA A 84 -7.10 -10.93 5.39
C ALA A 84 -8.09 -10.61 4.26
N GLN A 85 -8.52 -9.35 4.13
CA GLN A 85 -9.38 -8.93 3.02
C GLN A 85 -8.71 -9.13 1.66
N ALA A 86 -7.42 -8.84 1.53
CA ALA A 86 -6.68 -9.02 0.29
C ALA A 86 -6.70 -10.49 -0.18
N ALA A 87 -6.47 -11.44 0.75
CA ALA A 87 -6.56 -12.87 0.46
C ALA A 87 -7.98 -13.28 0.03
N LEU A 88 -8.99 -12.90 0.82
CA LEU A 88 -10.39 -13.26 0.55
C LEU A 88 -10.89 -12.69 -0.78
N LEU A 89 -10.62 -11.41 -1.05
CA LEU A 89 -11.03 -10.75 -2.30
C LEU A 89 -10.33 -11.33 -3.52
N ALA A 90 -9.11 -11.86 -3.35
CA ALA A 90 -8.38 -12.53 -4.41
C ALA A 90 -8.83 -13.99 -4.65
N GLY A 91 -9.72 -14.53 -3.80
CA GLY A 91 -10.25 -15.89 -3.93
C GLY A 91 -9.45 -16.95 -3.17
N HIS A 92 -8.72 -16.55 -2.14
CA HIS A 92 -7.85 -17.41 -1.32
C HIS A 92 -8.34 -17.50 0.13
N GLN A 93 -7.86 -18.52 0.85
CA GLN A 93 -8.23 -18.76 2.24
C GLN A 93 -7.20 -18.14 3.20
N PRO A 94 -7.57 -17.16 4.05
CA PRO A 94 -6.68 -16.69 5.10
C PRO A 94 -6.56 -17.72 6.24
N ILE A 95 -5.34 -18.05 6.63
CA ILE A 95 -5.03 -18.90 7.77
C ILE A 95 -4.30 -18.09 8.83
N PHE A 96 -4.90 -17.96 10.01
CA PHE A 96 -4.32 -17.12 11.06
C PHE A 96 -3.22 -17.82 11.85
N CYS A 97 -2.11 -17.12 12.09
CA CYS A 97 -1.07 -17.51 13.02
C CYS A 97 -0.97 -16.55 14.22
N ASP A 98 -0.40 -17.04 15.32
CA ASP A 98 -0.12 -16.22 16.50
C ASP A 98 1.11 -15.33 16.28
N VAL A 99 1.29 -14.32 17.13
CA VAL A 99 2.43 -13.38 17.07
C VAL A 99 3.31 -13.49 18.30
N ASP A 100 4.58 -13.08 18.18
CA ASP A 100 5.42 -12.92 19.37
C ASP A 100 4.85 -11.82 20.28
N PRO A 101 4.65 -12.05 21.58
CA PRO A 101 3.95 -11.11 22.45
C PRO A 101 4.74 -9.83 22.78
N THR A 102 6.05 -9.81 22.49
CA THR A 102 6.92 -8.65 22.76
C THR A 102 7.02 -7.74 21.54
N THR A 103 7.18 -8.34 20.37
CA THR A 103 7.43 -7.66 19.10
C THR A 103 6.17 -7.50 18.27
N MET A 104 5.16 -8.35 18.49
CA MET A 104 3.95 -8.47 17.66
C MET A 104 4.28 -8.89 16.21
N ASN A 105 5.40 -9.63 16.04
CA ASN A 105 6.20 -9.95 14.83
C ASN A 105 7.16 -8.84 14.37
#